data_AF-A0A8C5NB46-F1
#
_entry.id   AF-A0A8C5NB46-F1
#
_cell.length_a   1.000
_cell.length_b   1.000
_cell.length_c   1.000
_cell.angle_alpha   90.00
_cell.angle_beta   90.00
_cell.angle_gamma   90.00
#
_symmetry.space_group_name_H-M   'P 1'
#
loop_
_entity.id
_entity.type
_entity.pdbx_description
1 polymer ?
#
loop_
_entity_poly.entity_id
_entity_poly.type
_entity_poly.pdbx_seq_one_letter_code
_entity_poly.pdbx_strand_id
1 'polypeptide(L)'
;EKLLQSKKKVCLVEGAGDVAFIKHTIIPENSTGPVWACDVKSEDYELICPEKGPAPVSNYLSCNLARVAAHAVVTRPVARSDVINLSYCKQAKFGNSGNDENGKNLLFKDSTKCLQQVQDGQNDQQFLGSDYNAMFALAHCSETTPG
;
A
#
# COMPACT_ATOMS: atom_id res chain seq x y z
N GLU A 1 -1.49 -0.72 -7.93
CA GLU A 1 -1.17 -2.15 -7.80
C GLU A 1 -1.54 -2.65 -6.42
N LYS A 2 -2.59 -3.46 -6.24
CA LYS A 2 -2.63 -4.56 -5.25
C LYS A 2 -3.92 -5.40 -5.44
N LEU A 3 -3.96 -6.23 -6.48
CA LEU A 3 -4.74 -7.49 -6.39
C LEU A 3 -4.19 -8.44 -5.31
N LEU A 4 -3.08 -8.05 -4.66
CA LEU A 4 -2.29 -8.79 -3.68
C LEU A 4 -2.58 -8.43 -2.22
N GLN A 5 -3.56 -7.57 -1.91
CA GLN A 5 -3.86 -7.25 -0.49
C GLN A 5 -4.46 -8.47 0.23
N SER A 6 -5.45 -9.11 -0.40
CA SER A 6 -6.11 -10.29 0.16
C SER A 6 -5.22 -11.53 0.08
N LYS A 7 -4.55 -11.79 -1.05
CA LYS A 7 -3.69 -12.98 -1.22
C LYS A 7 -2.51 -13.08 -0.23
N LYS A 8 -1.95 -11.96 0.23
CA LYS A 8 -0.90 -12.01 1.28
C LYS A 8 -1.46 -12.35 2.65
N LYS A 9 -2.66 -11.86 2.99
CA LYS A 9 -3.38 -12.30 4.20
C LYS A 9 -3.77 -13.77 4.09
N VAL A 10 -4.23 -14.22 2.92
CA VAL A 10 -4.50 -15.65 2.62
C VAL A 10 -3.29 -16.52 2.97
N CYS A 11 -2.09 -16.15 2.50
CA CYS A 11 -0.87 -16.92 2.74
C CYS A 11 -0.55 -17.09 4.23
N LEU A 12 -0.79 -16.06 5.05
CA LEU A 12 -0.58 -16.11 6.49
C LEU A 12 -1.67 -16.95 7.18
N VAL A 13 -2.93 -16.78 6.77
CA VAL A 13 -4.09 -17.51 7.30
C VAL A 13 -4.01 -19.01 7.01
N GLU A 14 -3.56 -19.39 5.80
CA GLU A 14 -3.43 -20.78 5.38
C GLU A 14 -2.17 -21.47 5.96
N GLY A 15 -1.37 -20.77 6.76
CA GLY A 15 -0.15 -21.31 7.35
C GLY A 15 0.98 -21.57 6.33
N ALA A 16 0.91 -20.94 5.15
CA ALA A 16 1.95 -21.06 4.12
C ALA A 16 3.18 -20.20 4.41
N GLY A 17 3.16 -19.41 5.49
CA GLY A 17 4.33 -18.71 6.03
C GLY A 17 4.03 -18.05 7.37
N ASP A 18 5.07 -17.67 8.10
CA ASP A 18 4.96 -17.15 9.48
C ASP A 18 4.83 -15.62 9.55
N VAL A 19 5.24 -14.90 8.50
CA VAL A 19 5.28 -13.43 8.47
C VAL A 19 4.72 -12.88 7.17
N ALA A 20 3.84 -11.88 7.25
CA ALA A 20 3.29 -11.19 6.09
C ALA A 20 3.56 -9.68 6.10
N PHE A 21 4.21 -9.18 5.04
CA PHE A 21 4.42 -7.75 4.84
C PHE A 21 3.21 -7.10 4.14
N ILE A 22 2.32 -6.49 4.94
CA ILE A 22 1.07 -5.85 4.51
C ILE A 22 0.95 -4.40 5.01
N LYS A 23 -0.02 -3.64 4.47
CA LYS A 23 -0.34 -2.27 4.93
C LYS A 23 -1.40 -2.36 6.03
N HIS A 24 -1.42 -1.41 6.96
CA HIS A 24 -2.42 -1.33 8.04
C HIS A 24 -3.88 -1.36 7.53
N THR A 25 -4.15 -0.79 6.34
CA THR A 25 -5.47 -0.78 5.71
C THR A 25 -5.99 -2.16 5.27
N ILE A 26 -5.17 -3.22 5.41
CA ILE A 26 -5.49 -4.60 4.99
C ILE A 26 -6.10 -5.41 6.14
N ILE A 27 -6.18 -4.83 7.35
CA ILE A 27 -6.76 -5.51 8.50
C ILE A 27 -8.11 -4.87 8.90
N PRO A 28 -9.18 -5.07 8.11
CA PRO A 28 -10.52 -5.11 8.66
C PRO A 28 -10.84 -6.52 9.16
N GLU A 29 -11.56 -6.60 10.28
CA GLU A 29 -12.28 -7.80 10.74
C GLU A 29 -13.03 -8.41 9.56
N ASN A 30 -12.74 -9.66 9.23
CA ASN A 30 -13.25 -10.26 8.01
C ASN A 30 -14.55 -11.02 8.29
N SER A 31 -15.56 -10.34 8.83
CA SER A 31 -16.88 -10.94 9.09
C SER A 31 -17.66 -11.29 7.80
N THR A 32 -17.16 -10.87 6.63
CA THR A 32 -17.79 -11.07 5.30
C THR A 32 -16.86 -11.69 4.26
N GLY A 33 -15.73 -12.26 4.69
CA GLY A 33 -14.74 -12.87 3.80
C GLY A 33 -15.21 -14.19 3.16
N PRO A 34 -14.44 -14.73 2.18
CA PRO A 34 -14.65 -16.11 1.73
C PRO A 34 -14.49 -17.08 2.91
N VAL A 35 -15.11 -18.26 2.85
CA VAL A 35 -15.19 -19.24 3.97
C VAL A 35 -13.85 -19.48 4.69
N TRP A 36 -12.73 -19.53 3.97
CA TRP A 36 -11.39 -19.73 4.56
C TRP A 36 -10.91 -18.57 5.45
N ALA A 37 -11.59 -17.42 5.42
CA ALA A 37 -11.19 -16.17 6.05
C ALA A 37 -12.24 -15.59 7.01
N CYS A 38 -13.36 -16.28 7.22
CA CYS A 38 -14.49 -15.82 8.04
C CYS A 38 -14.18 -15.80 9.54
N ASP A 39 -13.29 -16.67 10.01
CA ASP A 39 -13.03 -16.88 11.44
C ASP A 39 -11.78 -16.15 11.95
N VAL A 40 -11.15 -15.34 11.10
CA VAL A 40 -9.86 -14.72 11.41
C VAL A 40 -10.06 -13.29 11.90
N LYS A 41 -9.66 -13.04 13.15
CA LYS A 41 -9.78 -11.75 13.83
C LYS A 41 -8.46 -10.98 13.85
N SER A 42 -8.54 -9.68 14.14
CA SER A 42 -7.35 -8.85 14.36
C SER A 42 -6.54 -9.30 15.58
N GLU A 43 -7.20 -9.88 16.59
CA GLU A 43 -6.56 -10.36 17.82
C GLU A 43 -5.73 -11.62 17.62
N ASP A 44 -5.91 -12.32 16.49
CA ASP A 44 -5.12 -13.50 16.14
C ASP A 44 -3.72 -13.14 15.58
N TYR A 45 -3.43 -11.84 15.44
CA TYR A 45 -2.17 -11.35 14.88
C TYR A 45 -1.54 -10.26 15.72
N GLU A 46 -0.22 -10.20 15.64
CA GLU A 46 0.59 -9.15 16.22
C GLU A 46 1.46 -8.48 15.16
N LEU A 47 1.78 -7.21 15.39
CA LEU A 47 2.73 -6.45 14.59
C LEU A 47 4.15 -6.74 15.07
N ILE A 48 5.05 -6.93 14.12
CA ILE A 48 6.49 -6.95 14.39
C ILE A 48 6.99 -5.51 14.42
N CYS A 49 7.44 -5.06 15.60
CA CYS A 49 7.91 -3.70 15.82
C CYS A 49 9.45 -3.67 15.80
N PRO A 50 10.08 -2.79 15.00
CA PRO A 50 11.52 -2.57 15.11
C PRO A 50 11.90 -2.17 16.54
N GLU A 51 12.95 -2.83 17.08
CA GLU A 51 13.55 -2.51 18.39
C GLU A 51 12.61 -2.66 19.61
N LYS A 52 11.43 -3.25 19.43
CA LYS A 52 10.42 -3.42 20.48
C LYS A 52 9.81 -4.82 20.42
N GLY A 53 9.09 -5.20 21.47
CA GLY A 53 8.26 -6.40 21.46
C GLY A 53 7.07 -6.29 20.49
N PRO A 54 6.37 -7.41 20.22
CA PRO A 54 5.16 -7.40 19.41
C PRO A 54 4.11 -6.43 19.96
N ALA A 55 3.28 -5.89 19.08
CA ALA A 55 2.19 -4.99 19.46
C ALA A 55 0.87 -5.38 18.78
N PRO A 56 -0.28 -5.05 19.39
CA PRO A 56 -1.57 -5.24 18.75
C PRO A 56 -1.65 -4.52 17.40
N VAL A 57 -2.41 -5.08 16.45
CA VAL A 57 -2.64 -4.51 15.12
C VAL A 57 -3.12 -3.05 15.16
N SER A 58 -3.92 -2.68 16.16
CA SER A 58 -4.42 -1.32 16.35
C SER A 58 -3.31 -0.28 16.56
N ASN A 59 -2.13 -0.71 17.03
CA ASN A 59 -0.98 0.16 17.30
C ASN A 59 -0.11 0.43 16.06
N TYR A 60 -0.61 0.17 14.84
CA TYR A 60 0.16 0.33 13.59
C TYR A 60 0.78 1.73 13.40
N LEU A 61 0.23 2.78 14.02
CA LEU A 61 0.79 4.13 13.96
C LEU A 61 2.12 4.26 14.72
N SER A 62 2.23 3.60 15.88
CA SER A 62 3.44 3.63 16.73
C SER A 62 4.34 2.41 16.55
N CYS A 63 3.83 1.35 15.92
CA CYS A 63 4.55 0.14 15.55
C CYS A 63 4.35 -0.17 14.07
N ASN A 64 5.33 0.18 13.25
CA ASN A 64 5.39 -0.19 11.84
C ASN A 64 6.85 -0.28 11.40
N LEU A 65 7.10 -1.01 10.30
CA LEU A 65 8.44 -1.10 9.71
C LEU A 65 8.86 0.21 9.04
N ALA A 66 7.92 0.91 8.41
CA ALA A 66 8.14 2.19 7.76
C ALA A 66 6.82 2.88 7.40
N ARG A 67 6.88 4.21 7.32
CA ARG A 67 5.88 5.00 6.60
C ARG A 67 6.23 5.03 5.12
N VAL A 68 5.25 4.74 4.26
CA VAL A 68 5.44 4.69 2.81
C VAL A 68 4.59 5.78 2.15
N ALA A 69 5.17 6.47 1.16
CA ALA A 69 4.47 7.46 0.35
C ALA A 69 3.21 6.88 -0.32
N ALA A 70 2.24 7.75 -0.59
CA ALA A 70 1.08 7.38 -1.39
C ALA A 70 1.51 6.99 -2.82
N HIS A 71 0.66 6.24 -3.51
CA HIS A 71 0.93 5.96 -4.93
C HIS A 71 0.68 7.24 -5.73
N ALA A 72 1.51 7.51 -6.74
CA ALA A 72 1.43 8.72 -7.56
C ALA A 72 1.26 8.37 -9.05
N VAL A 73 0.64 9.30 -9.78
CA VAL A 73 0.67 9.33 -11.25
C VAL A 73 1.94 10.05 -11.67
N VAL A 74 2.76 9.39 -12.50
CA VAL A 74 4.00 9.95 -13.03
C VAL A 74 3.78 10.31 -14.50
N THR A 75 4.27 11.47 -14.92
CA THR A 75 4.17 11.94 -16.30
C THR A 75 5.44 12.68 -16.70
N ARG A 76 5.62 12.90 -18.00
CA ARG A 76 6.68 13.76 -18.53
C ARG A 76 6.39 15.21 -18.13
N PRO A 77 7.43 16.05 -17.87
CA PRO A 77 7.22 17.44 -17.47
C PRO A 77 6.30 18.23 -18.40
N VAL A 78 6.42 18.02 -19.72
CA VAL A 78 5.62 18.71 -20.75
C VAL A 78 4.12 18.40 -20.64
N ALA A 79 3.74 17.21 -20.14
CA ALA A 79 2.35 16.79 -20.01
C ALA A 79 1.77 17.02 -18.60
N ARG A 80 2.52 17.64 -17.68
CA ARG A 80 2.10 17.80 -16.27
C ARG A 80 0.76 18.51 -16.15
N SER A 81 0.63 19.70 -16.75
CA SER A 81 -0.58 20.52 -16.64
C SER A 81 -1.80 19.81 -17.23
N ASP A 82 -1.63 19.16 -18.39
CA ASP A 82 -2.71 18.43 -19.06
C ASP A 82 -3.19 17.24 -18.23
N VAL A 83 -2.25 16.48 -17.65
CA VAL A 83 -2.59 15.35 -16.77
C VAL A 83 -3.29 15.80 -15.50
N ILE A 84 -2.87 16.93 -14.90
CA ILE A 84 -3.52 17.50 -13.71
C ILE A 84 -4.97 17.89 -14.04
N ASN A 85 -5.18 18.66 -15.11
CA ASN A 85 -6.50 19.10 -15.53
C ASN A 85 -7.41 17.92 -15.89
N LEU A 86 -6.89 16.97 -16.66
CA LEU A 86 -7.62 15.76 -17.02
C LEU A 86 -8.01 14.96 -15.76
N SER A 87 -7.09 14.81 -14.81
CA SER A 87 -7.34 14.07 -13.57
C SER A 87 -8.45 14.72 -12.75
N TYR A 88 -8.43 16.05 -12.59
CA TYR A 88 -9.51 16.78 -11.91
C TYR A 88 -10.87 16.60 -12.59
N CYS A 89 -10.93 16.74 -13.92
CA CYS A 89 -12.18 16.56 -14.66
C CYS A 89 -12.71 15.12 -14.56
N LYS A 90 -11.84 14.12 -14.70
CA LYS A 90 -12.25 12.71 -14.68
C LYS A 90 -12.64 12.27 -13.27
N GLN A 91 -11.91 12.66 -12.23
CA GLN A 91 -12.27 12.30 -10.86
C GLN A 91 -13.56 12.99 -10.39
N ALA A 92 -13.87 14.20 -10.86
CA ALA A 92 -15.14 14.84 -10.55
C ALA A 92 -16.35 14.07 -11.11
N LYS A 93 -16.15 13.38 -12.25
CA LYS A 93 -17.20 12.58 -12.90
C LYS A 93 -17.26 11.12 -12.44
N PHE A 94 -16.10 10.52 -12.14
CA PHE A 94 -15.96 9.08 -11.92
C PHE A 94 -15.29 8.70 -10.59
N GLY A 95 -14.81 9.66 -9.80
CA GLY A 95 -13.94 9.40 -8.64
C GLY A 95 -14.67 8.86 -7.41
N ASN A 96 -15.98 9.11 -7.28
CA ASN A 96 -16.79 8.65 -6.15
C ASN A 96 -17.83 7.58 -6.52
N SER A 97 -17.86 7.16 -7.79
CA SER A 97 -18.73 6.07 -8.27
C SER A 97 -17.98 4.75 -8.17
N GLY A 98 -17.88 4.23 -6.95
CA GLY A 98 -17.30 2.92 -6.67
C GLY A 98 -18.26 1.81 -7.08
N ASN A 99 -18.11 1.28 -8.29
CA ASN A 99 -18.22 -0.15 -8.58
C ASN A 99 -17.74 -0.42 -10.01
N ASP A 100 -16.43 -0.53 -10.19
CA ASP A 100 -15.91 -1.23 -11.37
C ASP A 100 -16.11 -2.73 -11.12
N GLU A 101 -17.21 -3.29 -11.61
CA GLU A 101 -17.57 -4.70 -11.46
C GLU A 101 -16.57 -5.66 -12.17
N ASN A 102 -15.62 -5.10 -12.93
CA ASN A 102 -14.70 -5.83 -13.80
C ASN A 102 -13.32 -6.13 -13.21
N GLY A 103 -13.06 -5.78 -11.93
CA GLY A 103 -11.81 -6.18 -11.27
C GLY A 103 -11.43 -5.29 -10.09
N LYS A 104 -10.38 -5.70 -9.36
CA LYS A 104 -9.89 -4.98 -8.17
C LYS A 104 -8.61 -4.20 -8.50
N ASN A 105 -8.48 -2.98 -7.99
CA ASN A 105 -7.29 -2.14 -8.10
C ASN A 105 -6.79 -1.94 -9.55
N LEU A 106 -7.72 -1.75 -10.49
CA LEU A 106 -7.43 -1.48 -11.90
C LEU A 106 -7.08 0.01 -12.07
N LEU A 107 -5.89 0.30 -12.60
CA LEU A 107 -5.28 1.63 -12.73
C LEU A 107 -5.00 2.34 -11.38
N PHE A 108 -6.02 2.55 -10.55
CA PHE A 108 -5.94 3.11 -9.21
C PHE A 108 -6.28 2.05 -8.15
N LYS A 109 -6.07 2.37 -6.88
CA LYS A 109 -6.57 1.50 -5.80
C LYS A 109 -8.06 1.74 -5.61
N ASP A 110 -8.80 0.70 -5.28
CA ASP A 110 -10.22 0.80 -4.92
C ASP A 110 -10.41 1.67 -3.66
N SER A 111 -9.39 1.72 -2.81
CA SER A 111 -9.35 2.56 -1.61
C SER A 111 -8.97 4.02 -1.88
N THR A 112 -8.62 4.39 -3.12
CA THR A 112 -8.29 5.78 -3.46
C THR A 112 -9.52 6.65 -3.28
N LYS A 113 -9.40 7.71 -2.48
CA LYS A 113 -10.51 8.65 -2.24
C LYS A 113 -10.56 9.79 -3.26
N CYS A 114 -9.39 10.26 -3.66
CA CYS A 114 -9.23 11.30 -4.69
C CYS A 114 -7.79 11.30 -5.21
N LEU A 115 -7.59 12.01 -6.31
CA LEU A 115 -6.28 12.37 -6.83
C LEU A 115 -5.97 13.81 -6.40
N GLN A 116 -4.87 13.97 -5.66
CA GLN A 116 -4.40 15.26 -5.19
C GLN A 116 -3.12 15.66 -5.92
N GLN A 117 -3.03 16.93 -6.31
CA GLN A 117 -1.81 17.47 -6.91
C GLN A 117 -0.67 17.46 -5.89
N VAL A 118 0.48 16.92 -6.31
CA VAL A 118 1.75 17.01 -5.58
C VAL A 118 2.37 18.38 -5.77
N GLN A 119 3.27 18.80 -4.87
CA GLN A 119 3.89 20.12 -4.96
C GLN A 119 4.59 20.31 -6.32
N ASP A 120 4.52 21.53 -6.86
CA ASP A 120 5.15 21.83 -8.14
C ASP A 120 6.68 21.80 -8.03
N GLY A 121 7.32 21.29 -9.09
CA GLY A 121 8.77 21.11 -9.14
C GLY A 121 9.31 19.93 -8.34
N GLN A 122 8.46 19.15 -7.64
CA GLN A 122 8.93 17.95 -6.94
C GLN A 122 9.41 16.87 -7.92
N ASN A 123 10.62 16.38 -7.68
CA ASN A 123 11.11 15.14 -8.28
C ASN A 123 10.67 13.90 -7.47
N ASP A 124 10.98 12.72 -7.99
CA ASP A 124 10.66 11.44 -7.36
C ASP A 124 11.28 11.28 -5.97
N GLN A 125 12.55 11.67 -5.78
CA GLN A 125 13.22 11.62 -4.48
C GLN A 125 12.55 12.51 -3.43
N GLN A 126 12.18 13.74 -3.81
CA GLN A 126 11.49 14.68 -2.94
C GLN A 126 10.07 14.22 -2.62
N PHE A 127 9.40 13.54 -3.55
CA PHE A 127 8.08 12.96 -3.32
C PHE A 127 8.14 11.74 -2.38
N LEU A 128 9.13 10.86 -2.56
CA LEU A 128 9.28 9.64 -1.78
C LEU A 128 9.82 9.90 -0.37
N GLY A 129 10.61 10.97 -0.19
CA GLY A 129 11.24 11.34 1.07
C GLY A 129 12.58 10.63 1.31
N SER A 130 13.41 11.22 2.16
CA SER A 130 14.79 10.76 2.42
C SER A 130 14.87 9.34 2.97
N ASP A 131 13.89 8.93 3.77
CA ASP A 131 13.86 7.61 4.40
C ASP A 131 13.69 6.48 3.37
N TYR A 132 13.15 6.82 2.19
CA TYR A 132 13.02 5.89 1.07
C TYR A 132 14.34 5.67 0.34
N ASN A 133 15.38 6.48 0.60
CA ASN A 133 16.68 6.33 -0.06
C ASN A 133 17.34 4.99 0.25
N ALA A 134 17.03 4.37 1.39
CA ALA A 134 17.47 3.01 1.72
C ALA A 134 17.01 1.97 0.68
N MET A 135 15.90 2.21 -0.06
CA MET A 135 15.52 1.32 -1.16
C MET A 135 16.47 1.37 -2.35
N PHE A 136 17.20 2.47 -2.59
CA PHE A 136 18.19 2.50 -3.68
C PHE A 136 19.37 1.56 -3.40
N ALA A 137 19.66 1.29 -2.12
CA ALA A 137 20.63 0.28 -1.73
C ALA A 137 20.14 -1.14 -2.09
N LEU A 138 18.83 -1.40 -2.07
CA LEU A 138 18.27 -2.69 -2.50
C LEU A 138 18.43 -2.94 -4.00
N ALA A 139 18.57 -1.88 -4.81
CA ALA A 139 18.86 -2.01 -6.24
C ALA A 139 20.31 -2.45 -6.52
N HIS A 140 21.17 -2.38 -5.49
CA HIS A 140 22.57 -2.77 -5.55
C HIS A 140 22.78 -3.93 -4.58
N CYS A 141 22.56 -5.16 -5.06
CA CYS A 141 22.92 -6.33 -4.28
C CYS A 141 24.45 -6.43 -4.19
N SER A 142 25.00 -6.49 -2.97
CA SER A 142 26.33 -7.06 -2.79
C SER A 142 26.25 -8.56 -3.06
N GLU A 143 27.16 -9.11 -3.88
CA GLU A 143 27.16 -10.54 -4.25
C GLU A 143 27.32 -11.53 -3.07
N THR A 144 27.52 -11.05 -1.85
CA THR A 144 27.74 -11.89 -0.69
C THR A 144 26.48 -12.08 0.14
N THR A 145 25.89 -13.26 0.02
CA THR A 145 25.03 -13.85 1.05
C THR A 145 25.94 -14.42 2.14
N PRO A 146 25.92 -13.94 3.40
CA PRO A 146 26.47 -14.71 4.52
C PRO A 146 25.54 -15.90 4.75
N GLY A 147 26.08 -17.10 4.54
CA GLY A 147 25.42 -18.37 4.91
C GLY A 147 25.37 -18.60 6.41
#